data_AF-A0A950P709-F1
#
_entry.id   AF-A0A950P709-F1
#
_cell.length_a   1.000
_cell.length_b   1.000
_cell.length_c   1.000
_cell.angle_alpha   90.00
_cell.angle_beta   90.00
_cell.angle_gamma   90.00
#
_symmetry.space_group_name_H-M   'P 1'
#
loop_
_entity.id
_entity.type
_entity.pdbx_description
1 polymer ?
#
loop_
_entity_poly.entity_id
_entity_poly.type
_entity_poly.pdbx_seq_one_letter_code
_entity_poly.pdbx_strand_id
1 'polypeptide(L)'
;MPETPTFGRYAETPYDRMTAEQQDAYRSLIETRGRLPGPNKIWVDNPKLAKVMGPVGAYFRTGYSLSEREREIAVVIINSKWHS
;
A
#
# COMPACT_ATOMS: atom_id res chain seq x y z
N MET A 1 18.74 -8.01 18.56
CA MET A 1 17.94 -6.84 19.00
C MET A 1 16.64 -6.87 18.22
N PRO A 2 15.49 -6.40 18.74
CA PRO A 2 14.36 -6.20 17.86
C PRO A 2 14.77 -5.08 16.88
N GLU A 3 14.75 -5.38 15.59
CA GLU A 3 14.97 -4.38 14.54
C GLU A 3 13.99 -3.21 14.80
N THR A 4 14.50 -1.97 14.82
CA THR A 4 13.64 -0.79 14.99
C THR A 4 12.56 -0.82 13.90
N PRO A 5 11.26 -0.80 14.26
CA PRO A 5 10.19 -0.84 13.28
C PRO A 5 10.32 0.30 12.27
N THR A 6 10.16 0.00 10.98
CA THR A 6 10.23 0.98 9.90
C THR A 6 9.00 1.89 9.88
N PHE A 7 7.84 1.36 10.28
CA PHE A 7 6.59 2.11 10.32
C PHE A 7 5.70 1.68 11.50
N GLY A 8 5.60 2.52 12.53
CA GLY A 8 4.79 2.21 13.71
C GLY A 8 5.26 0.93 14.41
N ARG A 9 4.44 -0.13 14.39
CA ARG A 9 4.79 -1.47 14.92
C ARG A 9 5.29 -2.44 13.86
N TYR A 10 5.28 -2.02 12.59
CA TYR A 10 5.66 -2.84 11.46
C TYR A 10 7.15 -2.71 11.15
N ALA A 11 7.83 -3.84 11.00
CA ALA A 11 9.21 -3.91 10.54
C ALA A 11 9.23 -4.42 9.10
N GLU A 12 9.73 -3.61 8.17
CA GLU A 12 9.80 -3.99 6.76
C GLU A 12 10.81 -5.12 6.55
N THR A 13 10.43 -6.11 5.75
CA THR A 13 11.40 -7.09 5.21
C THR A 13 12.19 -6.44 4.07
N PRO A 14 13.53 -6.36 4.14
CA PRO A 14 14.35 -5.87 3.02
C PRO A 14 14.12 -6.70 1.75
N TYR A 15 14.11 -6.08 0.57
CA TYR A 15 13.76 -6.74 -0.69
C TYR A 15 14.65 -7.95 -1.02
N ASP A 16 15.94 -7.87 -0.69
CA ASP A 16 16.93 -8.96 -0.83
C ASP A 16 16.68 -10.13 0.11
N ARG A 17 15.88 -9.92 1.17
CA ARG A 17 15.47 -10.94 2.15
C ARG A 17 14.04 -11.44 1.96
N MET A 18 13.32 -10.89 0.99
CA MET A 18 11.97 -11.34 0.62
C MET A 18 12.01 -12.71 -0.08
N THR A 19 10.97 -13.51 0.10
CA THR A 19 10.75 -14.69 -0.74
C THR A 19 10.48 -14.29 -2.19
N ALA A 20 10.62 -15.24 -3.12
CA ALA A 20 10.33 -14.99 -4.53
C ALA A 20 8.89 -14.48 -4.76
N GLU A 21 7.91 -15.02 -4.01
CA GLU A 21 6.51 -14.56 -4.09
C GLU A 21 6.32 -13.14 -3.57
N GLN A 22 7.01 -12.76 -2.49
CA GLN A 22 6.99 -11.40 -1.96
C GLN A 22 7.64 -10.41 -2.93
N GLN A 23 8.77 -10.77 -3.54
CA GLN A 23 9.40 -9.94 -4.56
C GLN A 23 8.50 -9.75 -5.79
N ASP A 24 7.77 -10.79 -6.20
CA ASP A 24 6.80 -10.71 -7.28
C ASP A 24 5.64 -9.79 -6.95
N ALA A 25 5.06 -9.94 -5.75
CA ALA A 25 4.03 -9.04 -5.24
C ALA A 25 4.51 -7.59 -5.14
N TYR A 26 5.74 -7.36 -4.67
CA TYR A 26 6.36 -6.04 -4.58
C TYR A 26 6.47 -5.38 -5.96
N ARG A 27 6.97 -6.10 -6.98
CA ARG A 27 7.07 -5.60 -8.36
C ARG A 27 5.71 -5.27 -8.95
N SER A 28 4.73 -6.18 -8.82
CA SER A 28 3.36 -5.97 -9.30
C SER A 28 2.71 -4.72 -8.71
N LEU A 29 2.92 -4.47 -7.42
CA LEU A 29 2.42 -3.26 -6.76
C LEU A 29 3.13 -1.99 -7.25
N ILE A 30 4.44 -2.03 -7.51
CA ILE A 30 5.19 -0.90 -8.10
C ILE A 30 4.67 -0.60 -9.51
N GLU A 31 4.49 -1.61 -10.36
CA GLU A 31 3.96 -1.42 -11.72
C GLU A 31 2.57 -0.76 -11.70
N THR A 32 1.72 -1.15 -10.75
CA THR A 32 0.36 -0.61 -10.63
C THR A 32 0.31 0.78 -9.99
N ARG A 33 1.20 1.10 -9.05
CA ARG A 33 1.13 2.32 -8.23
C ARG A 33 2.22 3.35 -8.52
N GLY A 34 3.27 2.99 -9.24
CA GLY A 34 4.49 3.77 -9.46
C GLY A 34 5.43 3.78 -8.26
N ARG A 35 4.91 4.03 -7.05
CA ARG A 35 5.67 4.01 -5.79
C ARG A 35 4.97 3.15 -4.73
N LEU A 36 5.77 2.56 -3.85
CA LEU A 36 5.29 1.76 -2.72
C LEU A 36 5.77 2.35 -1.37
N PRO A 37 5.17 3.46 -0.90
CA PRO A 37 5.53 4.03 0.40
C PRO A 37 5.07 3.14 1.56
N GLY A 38 5.77 3.25 2.68
CA GLY A 38 5.78 2.34 3.84
C GLY A 38 4.52 1.53 4.10
N PRO A 39 3.34 2.15 4.33
CA PRO A 39 2.11 1.42 4.65
C PRO A 39 1.72 0.36 3.61
N ASN A 40 2.03 0.59 2.34
CA ASN A 40 1.68 -0.36 1.27
C ASN A 40 2.59 -1.59 1.25
N LYS A 41 3.79 -1.51 1.83
CA LYS A 41 4.71 -2.65 1.92
C LYS A 41 4.20 -3.73 2.88
N ILE A 42 3.33 -3.36 3.83
CA ILE A 42 2.65 -4.32 4.73
C ILE A 42 1.88 -5.38 3.92
N TRP A 43 1.33 -5.02 2.76
CA TRP A 43 0.63 -5.98 1.91
C TRP A 43 1.56 -7.02 1.30
N VAL A 44 2.85 -6.72 1.12
CA VAL A 44 3.83 -7.63 0.51
C VAL A 44 4.09 -8.83 1.41
N ASP A 45 3.98 -8.67 2.74
CA ASP A 45 4.08 -9.80 3.68
C ASP A 45 2.94 -10.80 3.56
N ASN A 46 1.86 -10.41 2.87
CA ASN A 46 0.84 -11.33 2.39
C ASN A 46 0.69 -11.21 0.87
N PRO A 47 1.49 -11.95 0.07
CA PRO A 47 1.51 -11.83 -1.39
C PRO A 47 0.13 -11.97 -2.05
N LYS A 48 -0.77 -12.78 -1.47
CA LYS A 48 -2.15 -12.92 -1.96
C LYS A 48 -2.95 -11.63 -1.76
N LEU A 49 -2.79 -10.96 -0.62
CA LEU A 49 -3.40 -9.66 -0.35
C LEU A 49 -2.86 -8.58 -1.29
N ALA A 50 -1.54 -8.52 -1.48
CA ALA A 50 -0.92 -7.57 -2.41
C ALA A 50 -1.50 -7.65 -3.83
N LYS A 51 -1.69 -8.85 -4.36
CA LYS A 51 -2.29 -9.09 -5.69
C LYS A 51 -3.71 -8.54 -5.83
N VAL A 52 -4.46 -8.47 -4.73
CA VAL A 52 -5.83 -7.93 -4.73
C VAL A 52 -5.85 -6.42 -4.47
N MET A 53 -5.02 -5.93 -3.54
CA MET A 53 -5.02 -4.52 -3.14
C MET A 53 -4.51 -3.57 -4.22
N GLY A 54 -3.60 -4.03 -5.09
CA GLY A 54 -3.11 -3.24 -6.23
C GLY A 54 -4.25 -2.79 -7.17
N PRO A 55 -4.98 -3.74 -7.80
CA PRO A 55 -6.12 -3.43 -8.66
C PRO A 55 -7.22 -2.61 -7.98
N VAL A 56 -7.56 -2.94 -6.72
CA VAL A 56 -8.55 -2.18 -5.94
C VAL A 56 -8.12 -0.72 -5.79
N GLY A 57 -6.87 -0.47 -5.38
CA GLY A 57 -6.35 0.89 -5.24
C GLY A 57 -6.21 1.64 -6.57
N ALA A 58 -5.96 0.94 -7.68
CA ALA A 58 -5.95 1.53 -9.01
C ALA A 58 -7.37 1.95 -9.44
N TYR A 59 -8.36 1.09 -9.22
CA TYR A 59 -9.76 1.42 -9.47
C TYR A 59 -10.14 2.71 -8.77
N PHE A 60 -9.81 2.86 -7.46
CA PHE A 60 -9.96 4.06 -6.59
C PHE A 60 -9.25 5.34 -7.06
N ARG A 61 -8.38 5.25 -8.07
CA ARG A 61 -7.74 6.42 -8.66
C ARG A 61 -8.27 6.82 -10.03
N THR A 62 -8.85 5.92 -10.81
CA THR A 62 -9.11 6.19 -12.24
C THR A 62 -10.57 6.02 -12.68
N GLY A 63 -11.44 5.40 -11.88
CA GLY A 63 -12.81 5.04 -12.28
C GLY A 63 -13.95 5.82 -11.61
N TYR A 64 -13.90 7.15 -11.53
CA TYR A 64 -14.93 7.95 -10.80
C TYR A 64 -15.50 9.11 -11.60
N SER A 65 -16.73 9.49 -11.24
CA SER A 65 -17.36 10.76 -11.63
C SER A 65 -16.85 11.97 -10.84
N LEU A 66 -16.21 11.73 -9.68
CA LEU A 66 -15.64 12.78 -8.83
C LEU A 66 -14.26 13.22 -9.33
N SER A 67 -14.00 14.52 -9.25
CA SER A 67 -12.68 15.08 -9.48
C SER A 67 -11.65 14.56 -8.46
N GLU A 68 -10.36 14.72 -8.78
CA GLU A 68 -9.29 14.40 -7.83
C GLU A 68 -9.43 15.15 -6.50
N ARG A 69 -9.76 16.45 -6.54
CA ARG A 69 -9.94 17.26 -5.33
C ARG A 69 -11.08 16.75 -4.45
N GLU A 70 -12.22 16.41 -5.03
CA GLU A 70 -13.38 15.89 -4.28
C GLU A 70 -13.06 14.55 -3.60
N ARG A 71 -12.30 13.68 -4.27
CA ARG A 71 -11.86 12.40 -3.69
C ARG A 71 -10.91 12.60 -2.53
N GLU A 72 -9.93 13.49 -2.66
CA GLU A 72 -9.00 13.78 -1.57
C GLU A 72 -9.70 14.42 -0.36
N ILE A 73 -10.73 15.26 -0.58
CA ILE A 73 -11.58 15.75 0.52
C ILE A 73 -12.24 14.59 1.26
N ALA A 74 -12.81 13.61 0.54
CA ALA A 74 -13.43 12.44 1.15
C ALA A 74 -12.40 11.62 1.96
N VAL A 75 -11.19 11.41 1.41
CA VAL A 75 -10.09 10.71 2.10
C VAL A 75 -9.73 11.42 3.41
N VAL A 76 -9.54 12.74 3.38
CA VAL A 76 -9.14 13.52 4.56
C VAL A 76 -10.24 13.53 5.63
N ILE A 77 -11.51 13.71 5.25
CA ILE A 77 -12.63 13.71 6.21
C ILE A 77 -12.76 12.35 6.90
N ILE A 78 -12.67 11.25 6.14
CA ILE A 78 -12.76 9.91 6.70
C ILE A 78 -11.58 9.63 7.63
N ASN A 79 -10.34 9.91 7.23
CA ASN A 79 -9.18 9.72 8.10
C ASN A 79 -9.27 10.55 9.39
N SER A 80 -9.73 11.81 9.29
CA SER A 80 -9.95 12.69 10.44
C SER A 80 -10.98 12.11 11.43
N LYS A 81 -12.09 11.55 10.91
CA LYS A 81 -13.12 10.90 11.73
C LYS A 81 -12.57 9.71 12.56
N TRP A 82 -11.59 8.99 12.02
CA TRP A 82 -10.98 7.82 12.66
C TRP A 82 -9.64 8.12 13.36
N HIS A 83 -9.18 9.37 13.35
CA HIS A 83 -7.90 9.80 13.93
C HIS A 83 -6.70 9.02 13.38
N SER A 84 -6.67 8.80 12.05
CA SER A 84 -5.62 8.06 11.34
C SER A 84 -4.72 8.93 10.47
#